data_AF-A0A1M5Y274-F1
#
_entry.id   AF-A0A1M5Y274-F1
#
_cell.length_a   1.000
_cell.length_b   1.000
_cell.length_c   1.000
_cell.angle_alpha   90.00
_cell.angle_beta   90.00
_cell.angle_gamma   90.00
#
_symmetry.space_group_name_H-M   'P 1'
#
loop_
_entity.id
_entity.type
_entity.pdbx_description
1 polymer ?
#
loop_
_entity_poly.entity_id
_entity_poly.type
_entity_poly.pdbx_seq_one_letter_code
_entity_poly.pdbx_strand_id
1 'polypeptide(L)'
;MHEKVANCRRDFLHKRSRELVDSYDAIVIEDLNMKTMSQCLNLGKSVSDNAWGMFTTFLKYKLENEGKLLVKVDKWFPSSKTCHYCGEINKELELSDKEWTCSACGCTIDRDYNASKNIRDEGLRLLALIA
;
A
#
# COMPACT_ATOMS: atom_id res chain seq x y z
N MET A 1 12.45 13.21 25.75
CA MET A 1 12.93 13.10 24.35
C MET A 1 12.04 12.22 23.47
N HIS A 2 11.61 11.04 23.96
CA HIS A 2 10.72 10.14 23.22
C HIS A 2 9.34 10.72 22.88
N GLU A 3 8.75 11.54 23.76
CA GLU A 3 7.45 12.17 23.55
C GLU A 3 7.44 13.15 22.36
N LYS A 4 8.47 14.00 22.24
CA LYS A 4 8.58 14.98 21.14
C LYS A 4 8.63 14.28 19.78
N VAL A 5 9.40 13.20 19.67
CA VAL A 5 9.51 12.40 18.43
C VAL A 5 8.17 11.72 18.09
N ALA A 6 7.47 11.18 19.09
CA ALA A 6 6.15 10.59 18.89
C ALA A 6 5.12 11.64 18.43
N ASN A 7 5.14 12.83 19.03
CA ASN A 7 4.25 13.93 18.65
C ASN A 7 4.54 14.46 17.24
N CYS A 8 5.80 14.65 16.85
CA CYS A 8 6.16 15.05 15.48
C CYS A 8 5.69 14.00 14.45
N ARG A 9 5.84 12.71 14.75
CA ARG A 9 5.36 11.64 13.89
C ARG A 9 3.84 11.68 13.75
N ARG A 10 3.11 11.80 14.86
CA ARG A 10 1.65 11.88 14.87
C ARG A 10 1.14 13.08 14.08
N ASP A 11 1.76 14.25 14.27
CA ASP A 11 1.43 15.48 13.53
C ASP A 11 1.63 15.29 12.02
N PHE A 12 2.79 14.74 11.62
CA PHE A 12 3.07 14.43 10.22
C PHE A 12 2.00 13.51 9.61
N LEU A 13 1.62 12.42 10.31
CA LEU A 13 0.61 11.48 9.82
C LEU A 13 -0.79 12.11 9.74
N HIS A 14 -1.16 12.99 10.67
CA HIS A 14 -2.43 13.73 10.61
C HIS A 14 -2.48 14.68 9.41
N LYS A 15 -1.41 15.44 9.17
CA LYS A 15 -1.31 16.35 8.02
C LYS A 15 -1.37 15.58 6.71
N ARG A 16 -0.56 14.53 6.59
CA ARG A 16 -0.52 13.71 5.38
C ARG A 16 -1.84 13.00 5.08
N SER A 17 -2.50 12.45 6.10
CA SER A 17 -3.82 11.82 5.91
C SER A 17 -4.88 12.86 5.54
N ARG A 18 -4.88 14.05 6.15
CA ARG A 18 -5.78 15.16 5.78
C ARG A 18 -5.60 15.56 4.30
N GLU A 19 -4.36 15.81 3.88
CA GLU A 19 -4.05 16.17 2.49
C GLU A 19 -4.60 15.14 1.49
N LEU A 20 -4.45 13.85 1.77
CA LEU A 20 -4.94 12.79 0.90
C LEU A 20 -6.47 12.76 0.86
N VAL A 21 -7.14 12.86 2.01
CA VAL A 21 -8.61 12.89 2.07
C VAL A 21 -9.16 14.12 1.36
N ASP A 22 -8.49 15.28 1.44
CA ASP A 22 -8.90 16.47 0.69
C ASP A 22 -8.80 16.29 -0.83
N SER A 23 -7.82 15.50 -1.28
CA SER A 23 -7.48 15.39 -2.70
C SER A 23 -8.21 14.28 -3.45
N TYR A 24 -8.70 13.25 -2.75
CA TYR A 24 -9.24 12.04 -3.37
C TYR A 24 -10.56 11.59 -2.73
N ASP A 25 -11.50 11.13 -3.55
CA ASP A 25 -12.80 10.58 -3.11
C ASP A 25 -12.71 9.13 -2.64
N ALA A 26 -11.69 8.42 -3.11
CA ALA A 26 -11.38 7.07 -2.67
C ALA A 26 -9.86 6.89 -2.55
N ILE A 27 -9.44 6.18 -1.50
CA ILE A 27 -8.04 5.83 -1.27
C ILE A 27 -7.92 4.32 -1.20
N VAL A 28 -6.99 3.76 -1.98
CA VAL A 28 -6.71 2.32 -2.04
C VAL A 28 -5.39 2.04 -1.31
N ILE A 29 -5.40 1.06 -0.42
CA ILE A 29 -4.21 0.59 0.31
C ILE A 29 -4.11 -0.93 0.26
N GLU A 30 -2.91 -1.47 0.39
CA GLU A 30 -2.73 -2.90 0.67
C GLU A 30 -3.12 -3.21 2.12
N ASP A 31 -3.78 -4.35 2.34
CA ASP A 31 -4.11 -4.85 3.67
C ASP A 31 -2.89 -5.47 4.36
N LEU A 32 -1.86 -4.66 4.58
CA LEU A 32 -0.64 -5.08 5.26
C LEU A 32 -0.97 -5.41 6.73
N ASN A 33 -0.99 -6.70 7.07
CA ASN A 33 -1.02 -7.12 8.46
C ASN A 33 0.38 -6.90 9.06
N MET A 34 0.57 -5.69 9.57
CA MET A 34 1.79 -5.22 10.25
C MET A 34 2.31 -6.21 11.29
N LYS A 35 1.43 -6.84 12.08
CA LYS A 35 1.82 -7.83 13.10
C LYS A 35 2.53 -9.05 12.48
N THR A 36 2.04 -9.52 11.33
CA THR A 36 2.63 -10.65 10.61
C THR A 36 3.93 -10.24 9.90
N MET A 37 3.99 -9.05 9.30
CA MET A 37 5.20 -8.59 8.61
C MET A 37 6.38 -8.34 9.56
N SER A 38 6.10 -7.77 10.73
CA SER A 38 7.07 -7.51 11.81
C SER A 38 7.70 -8.79 12.36
N GLN A 39 6.94 -9.89 12.36
CA GLN A 39 7.39 -11.20 12.83
C GLN A 39 8.09 -12.03 11.74
N CYS A 40 7.65 -11.94 10.48
CA CYS A 40 8.14 -12.81 9.41
C CYS A 40 9.41 -12.31 8.70
N LEU A 41 9.69 -11.00 8.66
CA LEU A 41 10.68 -10.47 7.72
C LEU A 41 12.02 -10.03 8.34
N ASN A 42 12.22 -10.15 9.66
CA ASN A 42 13.44 -9.64 10.34
C ASN A 42 13.81 -8.19 9.91
N LEU A 43 12.82 -7.40 9.49
CA LEU A 43 12.96 -6.00 9.08
C LEU A 43 13.03 -5.09 10.31
N GLY A 44 13.88 -5.47 11.26
CA GLY A 44 13.96 -4.99 12.64
C GLY A 44 14.39 -3.54 12.82
N LYS A 45 14.21 -2.67 11.81
CA LYS A 45 14.41 -1.22 11.92
C LYS A 45 13.70 -0.36 10.87
N SER A 46 13.43 -0.86 9.65
CA SER A 46 12.78 -0.03 8.60
C SER A 46 11.26 -0.11 8.60
N VAL A 47 10.69 -1.18 9.14
CA VAL A 47 9.24 -1.40 9.25
C VAL A 47 8.80 -1.43 10.72
N SER A 48 9.42 -0.63 11.58
CA SER A 48 9.03 -0.48 13.00
C SER A 48 7.75 0.37 13.16
N ASP A 49 6.65 -0.12 12.59
CA ASP A 49 5.50 -0.70 13.30
C ASP A 49 4.67 0.14 14.30
N ASN A 50 4.69 1.46 14.20
CA ASN A 50 3.62 2.29 14.80
C ASN A 50 3.00 3.33 13.85
N ALA A 51 3.68 3.65 12.73
CA ALA A 51 3.22 4.72 11.85
C ALA A 51 2.13 4.26 10.87
N TRP A 52 2.23 3.08 10.26
CA TRP A 52 1.29 2.65 9.23
C TRP A 52 -0.10 2.31 9.79
N GLY A 53 -0.19 1.61 10.93
CA GLY A 53 -1.47 1.37 11.59
C GLY A 53 -2.16 2.66 12.06
N MET A 54 -1.37 3.61 12.58
CA MET A 54 -1.87 4.93 12.94
C MET A 54 -2.34 5.70 11.71
N PHE A 55 -1.57 5.66 10.63
CA PHE A 55 -1.89 6.34 9.38
C PHE A 55 -3.16 5.78 8.72
N THR A 56 -3.29 4.46 8.64
CA THR A 56 -4.50 3.79 8.11
C THR A 56 -5.72 4.07 8.98
N THR A 57 -5.56 4.12 10.31
CA THR A 57 -6.62 4.56 11.23
C THR A 57 -7.02 6.01 10.92
N PHE A 58 -6.06 6.90 10.68
CA PHE A 58 -6.34 8.31 10.36
C PHE A 58 -7.05 8.49 9.03
N LEU A 59 -6.61 7.77 8.00
CA LEU A 59 -7.30 7.74 6.72
C LEU A 59 -8.74 7.25 6.88
N LYS A 60 -8.93 6.12 7.59
CA LYS A 60 -10.25 5.52 7.79
C LYS A 60 -11.26 6.51 8.35
N TYR A 61 -11.01 7.08 9.54
CA TYR A 61 -12.01 7.95 10.15
C TYR A 61 -12.19 9.27 9.38
N LYS A 62 -11.14 9.80 8.73
CA LYS A 62 -11.25 11.05 7.96
C LYS A 62 -12.08 10.86 6.68
N LEU A 63 -11.89 9.73 5.99
CA LEU A 63 -12.69 9.37 4.82
C LEU A 63 -14.15 9.13 5.22
N GLU A 64 -14.39 8.36 6.29
CA GLU A 64 -15.73 8.09 6.82
C GLU A 64 -16.48 9.39 7.18
N ASN A 65 -15.79 10.35 7.81
CA ASN A 65 -16.37 11.66 8.15
C ASN A 65 -16.79 12.49 6.93
N GLU A 66 -16.24 12.21 5.75
CA GLU A 66 -16.56 12.89 4.49
C GLU A 66 -17.40 12.05 3.54
N GLY A 67 -17.85 10.86 3.96
CA GLY A 67 -18.58 9.93 3.10
C GLY A 67 -17.73 9.36 1.95
N LYS A 68 -16.40 9.38 2.09
CA LYS A 68 -15.41 8.88 1.14
C LYS A 68 -14.98 7.45 1.46
N LEU A 69 -14.34 6.79 0.51
CA LEU A 69 -14.07 5.34 0.61
C LEU A 69 -12.59 5.02 0.88
N LEU A 70 -12.36 4.13 1.85
CA LEU A 70 -11.08 3.46 2.05
C LEU A 70 -11.19 2.02 1.54
N VAL A 71 -10.44 1.67 0.50
CA VAL A 71 -10.44 0.35 -0.12
C VAL A 71 -9.17 -0.38 0.28
N LYS A 72 -9.33 -1.63 0.69
CA LYS A 72 -8.23 -2.51 1.04
C LYS A 72 -8.09 -3.61 0.00
N VAL A 73 -6.92 -3.68 -0.63
CA VAL A 73 -6.53 -4.77 -1.51
C VAL A 73 -5.96 -5.91 -0.66
N ASP A 74 -6.38 -7.14 -0.96
CA ASP A 74 -5.93 -8.32 -0.22
C ASP A 74 -4.41 -8.46 -0.24
N LYS A 75 -3.79 -8.81 0.89
CA LYS A 75 -2.34 -8.96 1.03
C LYS A 75 -1.72 -10.05 0.16
N TRP A 76 -2.52 -11.02 -0.28
CA TRP A 76 -2.12 -12.11 -1.16
C TRP A 76 -2.28 -11.75 -2.64
N PHE A 77 -2.85 -10.58 -2.94
CA PHE A 77 -2.89 -10.08 -4.30
C PHE A 77 -1.46 -9.91 -4.82
N PRO A 78 -1.08 -10.54 -5.94
CA PRO A 78 0.30 -10.57 -6.43
C PRO A 78 0.73 -9.23 -7.07
N SER A 79 0.52 -8.10 -6.41
CA SER A 79 0.75 -6.74 -6.93
C SER A 79 2.14 -6.55 -7.55
N SER A 80 3.18 -7.01 -6.87
CA SER A 80 4.57 -6.91 -7.33
C SER A 80 4.97 -7.95 -8.39
N LYS A 81 4.27 -9.09 -8.43
CA LYS A 81 4.59 -10.23 -9.30
C LYS A 81 3.85 -10.19 -10.64
N THR A 82 2.68 -9.54 -10.68
CA THR A 82 1.88 -9.40 -11.90
C THR A 82 2.45 -8.30 -12.78
N CYS A 83 2.75 -8.59 -14.04
CA CYS A 83 3.12 -7.57 -15.01
C CYS A 83 1.91 -6.67 -15.30
N HIS A 84 1.99 -5.37 -14.97
CA HIS A 84 0.85 -4.46 -15.23
C HIS A 84 0.53 -4.33 -16.74
N TYR A 85 1.49 -4.62 -17.62
CA TYR A 85 1.31 -4.47 -19.07
C TYR A 85 0.53 -5.62 -19.70
N CYS A 86 0.70 -6.86 -19.21
CA CYS A 86 0.11 -8.05 -19.84
C CYS A 86 -0.54 -9.06 -18.89
N GLY A 87 -0.43 -8.88 -17.57
CA GLY A 87 -1.03 -9.76 -16.57
C GLY A 87 -0.22 -11.01 -16.22
N GLU A 88 0.92 -11.27 -16.88
CA GLU A 88 1.78 -12.42 -16.55
C GLU A 88 2.29 -12.34 -15.11
N ILE A 89 2.26 -13.47 -14.38
CA ILE A 89 2.69 -13.54 -12.99
C ILE A 89 4.08 -14.16 -12.91
N ASN A 90 5.07 -13.36 -12.51
CA ASN A 90 6.41 -13.86 -12.20
C ASN A 90 6.41 -14.59 -10.85
N LYS A 91 6.32 -15.93 -10.91
CA LYS A 91 6.34 -16.79 -9.70
C LYS A 91 7.68 -16.77 -8.98
N GLU A 92 8.77 -16.60 -9.74
CA GLU A 92 10.16 -16.65 -9.28
C GLU A 92 10.66 -15.33 -8.68
N LEU A 93 9.85 -14.26 -8.69
CA LEU A 93 10.26 -12.96 -8.14
C LEU A 93 10.56 -13.06 -6.64
N GLU A 94 11.75 -12.62 -6.25
CA GLU A 94 12.22 -12.56 -4.87
C GLU A 94 12.02 -11.16 -4.26
N LEU A 95 12.12 -11.06 -2.93
CA LEU A 95 11.98 -9.78 -2.22
C LEU A 95 13.14 -8.81 -2.46
N SER A 96 14.32 -9.32 -2.83
CA SER A 96 15.51 -8.52 -3.14
C SER A 96 15.46 -7.89 -4.53
N ASP A 97 14.59 -8.37 -5.41
CA ASP A 97 14.50 -7.90 -6.77
C ASP A 97 13.80 -6.53 -6.82
N LYS A 98 14.52 -5.54 -7.33
CA LYS A 98 13.95 -4.19 -7.56
C LYS A 98 13.32 -4.06 -8.93
N GLU A 99 13.86 -4.80 -9.90
CA GLU A 99 13.39 -4.81 -11.28
C GLU A 99 13.37 -6.24 -11.81
N TRP A 100 12.45 -6.53 -12.72
CA TRP A 100 12.41 -7.81 -13.44
C TRP A 100 11.90 -7.62 -14.87
N THR A 101 12.29 -8.55 -15.75
CA THR A 101 11.82 -8.55 -17.14
C THR A 101 10.69 -9.55 -17.29
N CYS A 102 9.55 -9.11 -17.83
CA CYS A 102 8.43 -10.00 -18.07
C CYS A 102 8.73 -11.03 -19.16
N SER A 103 8.56 -12.31 -18.85
CA SER A 103 8.78 -13.42 -19.80
C SER A 103 7.78 -13.44 -20.95
N ALA A 104 6.57 -12.89 -20.75
CA ALA A 104 5.52 -12.88 -21.76
C ALA A 104 5.62 -11.68 -22.73
N CYS A 105 5.83 -10.47 -22.21
CA CYS A 105 5.82 -9.24 -23.02
C CYS A 105 7.18 -8.54 -23.17
N GLY A 106 8.22 -9.01 -22.49
CA GLY A 106 9.59 -8.48 -22.60
C GLY A 106 9.82 -7.11 -21.92
N CYS A 107 8.81 -6.52 -21.29
CA CYS A 107 8.97 -5.24 -20.59
C CYS A 107 9.85 -5.39 -19.34
N THR A 108 10.76 -4.43 -19.12
CA THR A 108 11.46 -4.26 -17.84
C THR A 108 10.56 -3.49 -16.88
N ILE A 109 10.45 -4.00 -15.66
CA ILE A 109 9.45 -3.60 -14.68
C ILE A 109 10.14 -3.21 -13.37
N ASP A 110 9.98 -1.96 -12.94
CA ASP A 110 10.25 -1.55 -11.56
C ASP A 110 9.16 -2.13 -10.64
N ARG A 111 9.59 -2.90 -9.64
CA ARG A 111 8.71 -3.70 -8.77
C ARG A 111 7.70 -2.85 -8.02
N ASP A 112 8.12 -1.72 -7.45
CA ASP A 112 7.30 -0.89 -6.59
C ASP A 112 6.32 -0.03 -7.41
N TYR A 113 6.79 0.52 -8.53
CA TYR A 113 5.94 1.24 -9.48
C TYR A 113 4.87 0.30 -10.08
N ASN A 114 5.26 -0.92 -10.47
CA ASN A 114 4.34 -1.93 -10.97
C ASN A 114 3.30 -2.35 -9.93
N ALA A 115 3.73 -2.60 -8.69
CA ALA A 115 2.82 -2.88 -7.60
C ALA A 115 1.81 -1.74 -7.42
N SER A 116 2.24 -0.48 -7.46
CA SER A 116 1.34 0.68 -7.33
C SER A 116 0.25 0.72 -8.41
N LYS A 117 0.58 0.35 -9.66
CA LYS A 117 -0.39 0.27 -10.77
C LYS A 117 -1.38 -0.86 -10.56
N ASN A 118 -0.89 -2.05 -10.20
CA ASN A 118 -1.76 -3.20 -9.96
C ASN A 118 -2.69 -2.99 -8.77
N ILE A 119 -2.21 -2.38 -7.67
CA ILE A 119 -3.04 -2.03 -6.50
C ILE A 119 -4.12 -1.03 -6.89
N ARG A 120 -3.77 0.01 -7.67
CA ARG A 120 -4.74 0.97 -8.18
C ARG A 120 -5.82 0.26 -9.00
N ASP A 121 -5.42 -0.58 -9.95
CA ASP A 121 -6.36 -1.23 -10.87
C ASP A 121 -7.27 -2.23 -10.14
N GLU A 122 -6.72 -2.98 -9.19
CA GLU A 122 -7.49 -3.85 -8.31
C GLU A 122 -8.43 -3.05 -7.39
N GLY A 123 -7.97 -1.93 -6.86
CA GLY A 123 -8.80 -1.02 -6.08
C GLY A 123 -9.97 -0.45 -6.86
N LEU A 124 -9.74 -0.05 -8.12
CA LEU A 124 -10.81 0.39 -9.03
C LEU A 124 -11.81 -0.73 -9.32
N ARG A 125 -11.34 -1.96 -9.53
CA ARG A 125 -12.18 -3.14 -9.68
C ARG A 125 -13.05 -3.37 -8.44
N LEU A 126 -12.48 -3.26 -7.24
CA LEU A 126 -13.20 -3.42 -5.98
C LEU A 126 -14.23 -2.30 -5.77
N LEU A 127 -13.90 -1.05 -6.11
CA LEU A 127 -14.84 0.07 -6.05
C LEU A 127 -16.06 -0.15 -6.96
N ALA A 128 -15.84 -0.65 -8.17
CA ALA A 128 -16.90 -0.96 -9.12
C ALA A 128 -17.87 -2.06 -8.63
N LEU A 129 -17.49 -2.84 -7.60
CA LEU A 129 -18.38 -3.84 -6.99
C LEU A 129 -19.19 -3.29 -5.81
N ILE A 130 -18.83 -2.10 -5.30
CA ILE A 130 -19.44 -1.46 -4.12
C ILE A 130 -20.40 -0.33 -4.55
N ALA A 131 -20.21 0.23 -5.74
CA ALA A 131 -21.09 1.20 -6.38
C ALA A 131 -22.31 0.52 -7.02
#